data_AF-R7SSF0-F1
#
_entry.id   AF-R7SSF0-F1
#
_cell.length_a   1.000
_cell.length_b   1.000
_cell.length_c   1.000
_cell.angle_alpha   90.00
_cell.angle_beta   90.00
_cell.angle_gamma   90.00
#
_symmetry.space_group_name_H-M   'P 1'
#
loop_
_entity.id
_entity.type
_entity.pdbx_description
1 polymer ?
#
loop_
_entity_poly.entity_id
_entity_poly.type
_entity_poly.pdbx_seq_one_letter_code
_entity_poly.pdbx_strand_id
1 'polypeptide(L)'
;AGHICIFLPKFHCEINFIEYFWGVVKHYLREHCDYTFDTLRENMPKALRSVSVELIRKWEHRAWRFIDAYTEGLGAREAQKKVEEFSSRRYKSHRRVPKQLAQAMDIA
;
A
#
# COMPACT_ATOMS: atom_id res chain seq x y z
N ALA A 1 -22.24 -11.18 16.67
CA ALA A 1 -22.01 -10.20 15.59
C ALA A 1 -21.21 -9.04 16.16
N GLY A 2 -20.14 -8.62 15.50
CA GLY A 2 -19.29 -7.50 15.91
C GLY A 2 -18.31 -7.15 14.80
N HIS A 3 -18.09 -5.86 14.56
CA HIS A 3 -17.08 -5.38 13.62
C HIS A 3 -15.77 -5.15 14.36
N ILE A 4 -14.65 -5.53 13.71
CA ILE A 4 -13.31 -5.20 14.19
C ILE A 4 -12.90 -3.88 13.53
N CYS A 5 -12.51 -2.89 14.36
CA CYS A 5 -12.06 -1.60 13.89
C CYS A 5 -10.54 -1.53 13.95
N ILE A 6 -9.92 -1.05 12.85
CA ILE A 6 -8.48 -0.79 12.78
C ILE A 6 -8.30 0.72 12.99
N PHE A 7 -7.64 1.10 14.07
CA PHE A 7 -7.32 2.50 14.34
C PHE A 7 -5.97 2.87 13.72
N LEU A 8 -5.98 3.84 12.82
CA LEU A 8 -4.78 4.34 12.17
C LEU A 8 -4.31 5.64 12.83
N PRO A 9 -2.98 5.86 12.95
CA PRO A 9 -2.45 7.08 13.52
C PRO A 9 -2.75 8.29 12.62
N LYS A 10 -2.95 9.45 13.26
CA LYS A 10 -3.21 10.71 12.54
C LYS A 10 -1.96 11.17 11.80
N PHE A 11 -2.14 11.80 10.64
CA PHE A 11 -1.07 12.40 9.81
C PHE A 11 -0.07 11.41 9.18
N HIS A 12 -0.42 10.12 9.13
CA HIS A 12 0.38 9.07 8.50
C HIS A 12 -0.38 8.40 7.35
N CYS A 13 -0.59 9.13 6.26
CA CYS A 13 -1.34 8.67 5.09
C CYS A 13 -0.74 7.41 4.43
N GLU A 14 0.57 7.24 4.54
CA GLU A 14 1.32 6.09 4.03
C GLU A 14 0.97 4.75 4.70
N ILE A 15 0.38 4.79 5.91
CA ILE A 15 -0.11 3.61 6.62
C ILE A 15 -1.57 3.30 6.23
N ASN A 16 -2.28 4.28 5.68
CA ASN A 16 -3.67 4.12 5.25
C ASN A 16 -3.72 3.61 3.80
N PHE A 17 -3.61 2.29 3.61
CA PHE A 17 -3.48 1.72 2.27
C PHE A 17 -4.66 2.02 1.31
N ILE A 18 -5.84 2.37 1.83
CA ILE A 18 -6.98 2.80 1.00
C ILE A 18 -6.71 4.11 0.26
N GLU A 19 -5.78 4.94 0.75
CA GLU A 19 -5.40 6.17 0.07
C GLU A 19 -4.68 5.90 -1.25
N TYR A 20 -3.88 4.83 -1.33
CA TYR A 20 -3.29 4.39 -2.59
C TYR A 20 -4.35 3.94 -3.59
N PHE A 21 -5.37 3.20 -3.13
CA PHE A 21 -6.51 2.81 -3.96
C PHE A 21 -7.22 4.04 -4.53
N TRP A 22 -7.59 4.99 -3.67
CA TRP A 22 -8.24 6.22 -4.12
C TRP A 22 -7.34 7.09 -4.98
N GLY A 23 -6.02 7.07 -4.77
CA GLY A 23 -5.04 7.75 -5.63
C GLY A 23 -5.12 7.26 -7.07
N VAL A 24 -5.14 5.95 -7.29
CA VAL A 24 -5.28 5.35 -8.63
C VAL A 24 -6.65 5.63 -9.23
N VAL A 25 -7.73 5.50 -8.43
CA VAL A 25 -9.09 5.81 -8.89
C VAL A 25 -9.20 7.27 -9.34
N LYS A 26 -8.69 8.22 -8.54
CA LYS A 26 -8.68 9.64 -8.89
C LYS A 26 -7.84 9.94 -10.13
N HIS A 27 -6.69 9.26 -10.28
CA HIS A 27 -5.87 9.38 -11.47
C HIS A 27 -6.63 8.94 -12.74
N TYR A 28 -7.23 7.75 -12.70
CA TYR A 28 -8.03 7.23 -13.81
C TYR A 28 -9.18 8.19 -14.16
N LEU A 29 -9.92 8.66 -13.16
CA LEU A 29 -11.02 9.60 -13.36
C LEU A 29 -10.54 10.90 -13.99
N ARG A 30 -9.37 11.41 -13.58
CA ARG A 30 -8.78 12.63 -14.14
C ARG A 30 -8.37 12.46 -15.61
N GLU A 31 -7.83 11.30 -15.98
CA GLU A 31 -7.45 10.99 -17.37
C GLU A 31 -8.68 10.83 -18.29
N HIS A 32 -9.82 10.42 -17.74
CA HIS A 32 -11.07 10.20 -18.47
C HIS A 32 -12.15 11.24 -18.09
N CYS A 33 -11.72 12.45 -17.76
CA CYS A 33 -12.60 13.54 -17.32
C CYS A 33 -12.96 14.46 -18.48
N ASP A 34 -14.26 14.69 -18.70
CA ASP A 34 -14.80 15.73 -19.57
C ASP A 34 -15.49 16.88 -18.77
N TYR A 35 -15.28 16.89 -17.45
CA TYR A 35 -15.89 17.82 -16.49
C TYR A 35 -17.43 17.75 -16.38
N THR A 36 -18.06 16.66 -16.84
CA THR A 36 -19.48 16.42 -16.63
C THR A 36 -19.73 15.41 -15.50
N PHE A 37 -20.86 15.56 -14.81
CA PHE A 37 -21.25 14.63 -13.76
C PHE A 37 -21.63 13.25 -14.33
N ASP A 38 -22.25 13.21 -15.51
CA ASP A 38 -22.69 11.97 -16.13
C ASP A 38 -21.52 11.07 -16.51
N THR A 39 -20.48 11.64 -17.12
CA THR A 39 -19.26 10.90 -17.46
C THR A 39 -18.50 10.47 -16.21
N LEU A 40 -18.45 11.30 -15.15
CA LEU A 40 -17.92 10.88 -13.86
C LEU A 40 -18.67 9.66 -13.31
N ARG A 41 -20.00 9.68 -13.36
CA ARG A 41 -20.85 8.58 -12.89
C ARG A 41 -20.61 7.31 -13.70
N GLU A 42 -20.47 7.43 -15.01
CA GLU A 42 -20.18 6.29 -15.90
C GLU A 42 -18.77 5.71 -15.70
N ASN A 43 -17.79 6.58 -15.46
CA ASN A 43 -16.39 6.17 -15.31
C ASN A 43 -16.05 5.69 -13.90
N MET A 44 -16.82 6.04 -12.87
CA MET A 44 -16.58 5.60 -11.49
C MET A 44 -16.47 4.07 -11.35
N PRO A 45 -17.41 3.23 -11.86
CA PRO A 45 -17.26 1.78 -11.79
C PRO A 45 -16.06 1.25 -12.58
N LYS A 46 -15.69 1.90 -13.69
CA LYS A 46 -14.51 1.53 -14.50
C LYS A 46 -13.22 1.82 -13.72
N ALA A 47 -13.15 2.98 -13.07
CA ALA A 47 -12.03 3.39 -12.22
C ALA A 47 -11.86 2.45 -11.02
N LEU A 48 -12.95 2.04 -10.36
CA LEU A 48 -12.88 1.10 -9.24
C LEU A 48 -12.39 -0.29 -9.67
N ARG A 49 -12.77 -0.74 -10.89
CA ARG A 49 -12.32 -2.02 -11.46
C ARG A 49 -10.90 -1.99 -12.04
N SER A 50 -10.33 -0.81 -12.26
CA SER A 50 -8.96 -0.70 -12.80
C SER A 50 -7.90 -1.13 -11.77
N VAL A 51 -8.27 -1.16 -10.49
CA VAL A 51 -7.38 -1.56 -9.41
C VAL A 51 -7.52 -3.06 -9.12
N SER A 52 -6.44 -3.81 -9.33
CA SER A 52 -6.43 -5.26 -9.07
C SER A 52 -6.30 -5.58 -7.58
N VAL A 53 -6.81 -6.74 -7.16
CA VAL A 53 -6.70 -7.20 -5.76
C VAL A 53 -5.24 -7.43 -5.36
N GLU A 54 -4.40 -7.88 -6.28
CA GLU A 54 -2.96 -8.04 -6.08
C GLU A 54 -2.29 -6.71 -5.75
N LEU A 55 -2.71 -5.61 -6.39
CA LEU A 55 -2.19 -4.28 -6.12
C LEU A 55 -2.63 -3.79 -4.73
N ILE A 56 -3.88 -4.03 -4.34
CA ILE A 56 -4.38 -3.72 -2.99
C ILE A 56 -3.56 -4.45 -1.92
N ARG A 57 -3.31 -5.76 -2.10
CA ARG A 57 -2.47 -6.55 -1.18
C ARG A 57 -1.04 -6.02 -1.10
N LYS A 58 -0.45 -5.59 -2.22
CA LYS A 58 0.88 -4.96 -2.22
C LYS A 58 0.92 -3.65 -1.41
N TRP A 59 -0.14 -2.84 -1.46
CA TRP A 59 -0.22 -1.62 -0.65
C TRP A 59 -0.45 -1.90 0.83
N GLU A 60 -1.22 -2.93 1.18
CA GLU A 60 -1.37 -3.37 2.57
C GLU A 60 -0.03 -3.84 3.15
N HIS A 61 0.72 -4.68 2.42
CA HIS A 61 2.10 -5.02 2.80
C HIS A 61 3.03 -3.79 2.88
N ARG A 62 2.84 -2.79 2.01
CA ARG A 62 3.62 -1.55 2.07
C ARG A 62 3.32 -0.75 3.34
N ALA A 63 2.05 -0.65 3.74
CA ALA A 63 1.64 0.01 4.98
C ALA A 63 2.25 -0.67 6.21
N TRP A 64 2.27 -2.00 6.26
CA TRP A 64 2.96 -2.75 7.33
C TRP A 64 4.45 -2.43 7.41
N ARG A 65 5.15 -2.29 6.28
CA ARG A 65 6.57 -1.88 6.29
C ARG A 65 6.77 -0.46 6.82
N PHE A 66 5.82 0.44 6.59
CA PHE A 66 5.85 1.76 7.23
C PHE A 66 5.65 1.65 8.73
N ILE A 67 4.70 0.82 9.19
CA ILE A 67 4.51 0.54 10.62
C ILE A 67 5.83 0.04 11.22
N ASP A 68 6.47 -0.97 10.63
CA ASP A 68 7.75 -1.50 11.11
C ASP A 68 8.84 -0.40 11.17
N ALA A 69 8.95 0.42 10.12
CA ALA A 69 9.89 1.53 10.08
C ALA A 69 9.63 2.56 11.21
N TYR A 70 8.37 2.88 11.47
CA TYR A 70 8.01 3.79 12.56
C TYR A 70 8.19 3.17 13.95
N THR A 71 8.00 1.86 14.11
CA THR A 71 8.29 1.17 15.38
C THR A 71 9.77 1.21 15.75
N GLU A 72 10.65 1.34 14.76
CA GLU A 72 12.09 1.57 14.98
C GLU A 72 12.44 3.04 15.27
N GLY A 73 11.45 3.94 15.32
CA GLY A 73 11.64 5.36 15.61
C GLY A 73 12.08 6.21 14.43
N LEU A 74 12.00 5.69 13.20
CA LEU A 74 12.40 6.44 12.00
C LEU A 74 11.44 7.58 11.70
N GLY A 75 11.97 8.73 11.27
CA GLY A 75 11.14 9.82 10.76
C GLY A 75 10.56 9.51 9.38
N ALA A 76 9.53 10.24 8.93
CA ALA A 76 8.83 9.97 7.68
C ALA A 76 9.74 9.82 6.44
N ARG A 77 10.77 10.67 6.31
CA ARG A 77 11.73 10.62 5.19
C ARG A 77 12.61 9.37 5.24
N GLU A 78 13.00 8.94 6.42
CA GLU A 78 13.84 7.75 6.61
C GLU A 78 13.02 6.48 6.47
N ALA A 79 11.80 6.47 7.01
CA ALA A 79 10.83 5.40 6.82
C ALA A 79 10.54 5.17 5.33
N GLN A 80 10.29 6.25 4.56
CA GLN A 80 10.11 6.15 3.11
C GLN A 80 11.31 5.48 2.42
N LYS A 81 12.54 5.93 2.71
CA LYS A 81 13.76 5.33 2.14
C LYS A 81 13.86 3.84 2.47
N LYS A 82 13.64 3.48 3.73
CA LYS A 82 13.67 2.08 4.18
C LYS A 82 12.62 1.23 3.48
N VAL A 83 11.39 1.75 3.32
CA VAL A 83 10.32 1.03 2.60
C VAL A 83 10.65 0.88 1.11
N GLU A 84 11.25 1.89 0.49
CA GLU A 84 11.69 1.86 -0.91
C GLU A 84 12.76 0.79 -1.16
N GLU A 85 13.66 0.54 -0.21
CA GLU A 85 14.65 -0.53 -0.32
C GLU A 85 14.01 -1.88 -0.56
N PHE A 86 12.86 -2.19 0.06
CA PHE A 86 12.16 -3.45 -0.17
C PHE A 86 11.53 -3.57 -1.56
N SER A 87 11.28 -2.44 -2.23
CA SER A 87 10.74 -2.42 -3.60
C SER A 87 11.84 -2.55 -4.65
N SER A 88 13.02 -1.97 -4.37
CA SER A 88 14.19 -1.98 -5.26
C SER A 88 15.10 -3.18 -5.03
N ARG A 89 14.87 -3.97 -3.96
CA ARG A 89 15.69 -5.14 -3.63
C ARG A 89 15.57 -6.22 -4.71
N ARG A 90 16.59 -6.28 -5.57
CA ARG A 90 16.76 -7.40 -6.51
C ARG A 90 17.47 -8.54 -5.79
N TYR A 91 16.74 -9.60 -5.49
CA TYR A 91 17.33 -10.81 -4.90
C TYR A 91 18.25 -11.49 -5.92
N LYS A 92 19.49 -11.80 -5.51
CA LYS A 92 20.48 -12.50 -6.35
C LYS A 92 20.06 -13.95 -6.67
N SER A 93 19.13 -14.52 -5.92
CA SER A 93 18.62 -15.89 -6.10
C SER A 93 17.16 -15.99 -5.71
N HIS A 94 16.37 -16.72 -6.51
CA HIS A 94 14.95 -17.01 -6.25
C HIS A 94 14.73 -17.91 -5.02
N ARG A 95 15.73 -18.71 -4.62
CA ARG A 95 15.60 -19.68 -3.51
C ARG A 95 16.03 -19.15 -2.15
N ARG A 96 16.37 -17.85 -2.04
CA ARG A 96 16.76 -17.25 -0.76
C ARG A 96 15.58 -16.52 -0.14
N VAL A 97 15.14 -17.01 1.01
CA VAL A 97 14.25 -16.26 1.91
C VAL A 97 15.03 -15.13 2.62
N PRO A 98 14.39 -13.99 2.91
CA PRO A 98 15.00 -12.95 3.74
C PRO A 98 15.43 -13.51 5.10
N LYS A 99 16.58 -13.08 5.63
CA LYS A 99 17.11 -13.57 6.91
C LYS A 99 16.11 -13.43 8.07
N GLN A 100 15.36 -12.33 8.10
CA GLN A 100 14.31 -12.10 9.10
C GLN A 100 13.20 -13.15 9.03
N LEU A 101 12.77 -13.52 7.81
CA LEU A 101 11.77 -14.57 7.61
C LEU A 101 12.33 -15.95 7.99
N ALA A 102 13.59 -16.24 7.60
CA ALA A 102 14.25 -17.48 8.00
C ALA A 102 14.31 -17.60 9.53
N GLN A 103 14.73 -16.54 10.24
CA GLN A 103 14.76 -16.50 11.70
C GLN A 103 13.36 -16.70 12.31
N ALA A 104 12.32 -16.09 11.76
CA ALA A 104 10.96 -16.29 12.25
C ALA A 104 10.46 -17.72 12.04
N MET A 105 10.88 -18.39 10.96
CA MET A 105 10.55 -19.79 10.68
C MET A 105 11.36 -20.77 11.54
N ASP A 106 12.59 -20.41 11.94
CA ASP A 106 13.44 -21.25 12.80
C ASP A 106 13.02 -21.22 14.29
N ILE A 107 12.18 -20.25 14.69
CA ILE A 107 11.66 -20.10 16.07
C ILE A 107 10.33 -20.86 16.28
N ALA A 108 9.72 -21.39 15.20
CA ALA A 108 8.53 -22.22 15.24
C ALA A 108 8.87 -23.72 15.36
#